data_AF-A0A5N8YXY9-F1
#
_entry.id   AF-A0A5N8YXY9-F1
#
_cell.length_a   1.000
_cell.length_b   1.000
_cell.length_c   1.000
_cell.angle_alpha   90.00
_cell.angle_beta   90.00
_cell.angle_gamma   90.00
#
_symmetry.space_group_name_H-M   'P 1'
#
loop_
_entity.id
_entity.type
_entity.pdbx_description
1 polymer ?
#
loop_
_entity_poly.entity_id
_entity_poly.type
_entity_poly.pdbx_seq_one_letter_code
_entity_poly.pdbx_strand_id
1 'polypeptide(L)'
;MTNQTEQTEQAPAEPVEEPKYQIDARAFEASGRSFAFAVYSRLSPAGKSVVDDGKTPGGFGSASEYMKVISNICSKEPDYLLPGTPITEAVFKLLLANTNRAMTLEEIQSGLTTAWASVIYLKNLSDEVLLRMLNQENEYFIKRAIIRRRRRGTQQ
;
A
#
# COMPACT_ATOMS: atom_id res chain seq x y z
N MET A 1 24.70 -12.93 55.47
CA MET A 1 24.77 -12.14 54.23
C MET A 1 23.64 -12.61 53.33
N THR A 2 22.50 -11.92 53.40
CA THR A 2 21.30 -12.21 52.61
C THR A 2 21.29 -11.32 51.37
N ASN A 3 21.58 -11.88 50.20
CA ASN A 3 21.37 -11.20 48.93
C ASN A 3 19.88 -11.25 48.60
N GLN A 4 19.23 -10.09 48.63
CA GLN A 4 17.91 -9.90 48.04
C GLN A 4 18.12 -9.60 46.55
N THR A 5 17.58 -10.46 45.70
CA THR A 5 17.49 -10.23 44.27
C THR A 5 16.26 -9.35 44.02
N GLU A 6 16.49 -8.08 43.71
CA GLU A 6 15.45 -7.18 43.23
C GLU A 6 14.95 -7.68 41.85
N GLN A 7 13.73 -8.22 41.82
CA GLN A 7 13.01 -8.48 40.58
C GLN A 7 12.38 -7.16 40.14
N THR A 8 12.92 -6.56 39.09
CA THR A 8 12.25 -5.48 38.37
C THR A 8 11.12 -6.09 37.53
N GLU A 9 9.88 -5.99 38.00
CA GLU A 9 8.69 -6.21 37.16
C GLU A 9 8.71 -5.19 36.02
N GLN A 10 9.04 -5.67 34.82
CA GLN A 10 8.81 -4.91 33.59
C GLN A 10 7.30 -4.89 33.33
N ALA A 11 6.71 -3.69 33.39
CA ALA A 11 5.34 -3.46 32.95
C ALA A 11 5.15 -3.97 31.50
N PRO A 12 3.99 -4.52 31.13
CA PRO A 12 3.75 -5.01 29.77
C PRO A 12 3.97 -3.85 28.79
N ALA A 13 4.89 -4.03 27.84
CA ALA A 13 5.06 -3.08 26.74
C ALA A 13 3.71 -2.93 26.04
N GLU A 14 3.19 -1.70 25.95
CA GLU A 14 1.99 -1.45 25.15
C GLU A 14 2.23 -1.99 23.73
N PRO A 15 1.26 -2.71 23.13
CA PRO A 15 1.44 -3.25 21.79
C PRO A 15 1.70 -2.09 20.83
N VAL A 16 2.93 -2.03 20.33
CA VAL A 16 3.33 -1.08 19.29
C VAL A 16 2.55 -1.49 18.04
N GLU A 17 1.54 -0.70 17.65
CA GLU A 17 0.80 -0.94 16.42
C GLU A 17 1.78 -0.98 15.25
N GLU A 18 1.75 -2.06 14.47
CA GLU A 18 2.62 -2.23 13.32
C GLU A 18 2.43 -1.09 12.32
N PRO A 19 3.52 -0.46 11.82
CA PRO A 19 3.42 0.60 10.84
C PRO A 19 2.64 0.16 9.61
N LYS A 20 1.64 0.96 9.21
CA LYS A 20 0.92 0.78 7.94
C LYS A 20 1.37 1.80 6.90
N TYR A 21 1.25 1.46 5.63
CA TYR A 21 1.66 2.27 4.50
C TYR A 21 0.50 2.51 3.55
N GLN A 22 0.42 3.73 3.02
CA GLN A 22 -0.57 4.12 2.02
C GLN A 22 0.04 5.16 1.06
N ILE A 23 -0.58 5.33 -0.09
CA ILE A 23 -0.25 6.41 -1.01
C ILE A 23 -0.85 7.71 -0.51
N ASP A 24 -0.04 8.75 -0.41
CA ASP A 24 -0.52 10.11 -0.12
C ASP A 24 -0.98 10.81 -1.39
N ALA A 25 -2.26 10.63 -1.74
CA ALA A 25 -2.87 11.30 -2.87
C ALA A 25 -2.76 12.83 -2.81
N ARG A 26 -2.77 13.43 -1.60
CA ARG A 26 -2.67 14.90 -1.47
C ARG A 26 -1.26 15.39 -1.79
N ALA A 27 -0.24 14.69 -1.31
CA ALA A 27 1.15 15.01 -1.65
C ALA A 27 1.42 14.80 -3.15
N PHE A 28 0.81 13.76 -3.74
CA PHE A 28 0.88 13.50 -5.17
C PHE A 28 0.37 14.71 -5.98
N GLU A 29 -0.84 15.19 -5.69
CA GLU A 29 -1.41 16.37 -6.36
C GLU A 29 -0.61 17.65 -6.07
N ALA A 30 -0.15 17.84 -4.83
CA ALA A 30 0.67 18.99 -4.45
C ALA A 30 2.03 19.04 -5.19
N SER A 31 2.51 17.91 -5.70
CA SER A 31 3.71 17.85 -6.55
C SER A 31 3.47 18.29 -8.00
N GLY A 32 2.24 18.65 -8.37
CA GLY A 32 1.85 18.99 -9.74
C GLY A 32 1.59 17.77 -10.64
N ARG A 33 1.52 16.57 -10.06
CA ARG A 33 1.22 15.32 -10.78
C ARG A 33 -0.20 14.87 -10.46
N SER A 34 -0.96 14.49 -11.48
CA SER A 34 -2.32 13.95 -11.27
C SER A 34 -2.25 12.53 -10.70
N PHE A 35 -2.77 12.34 -9.49
CA PHE A 35 -2.89 11.02 -8.88
C PHE A 35 -3.88 10.16 -9.66
N ALA A 36 -5.01 10.73 -10.07
CA ALA A 36 -6.01 10.01 -10.85
C ALA A 36 -5.44 9.51 -12.19
N PHE A 37 -4.60 10.30 -12.88
CA PHE A 37 -3.87 9.84 -14.06
C PHE A 37 -2.85 8.74 -13.75
N ALA A 38 -2.11 8.86 -12.64
CA ALA A 38 -1.20 7.81 -12.20
C ALA A 38 -1.93 6.48 -12.01
N VAL A 39 -3.12 6.47 -11.39
CA VAL A 39 -3.95 5.27 -11.24
C VAL A 39 -4.48 4.78 -12.60
N TYR A 40 -5.06 5.66 -13.42
CA TYR A 40 -5.59 5.30 -14.74
C TYR A 40 -4.55 4.62 -15.64
N SER A 41 -3.32 5.12 -15.62
CA SER A 41 -2.21 4.57 -16.43
C SER A 41 -1.85 3.11 -16.10
N ARG A 42 -2.28 2.60 -14.92
CA ARG A 42 -2.06 1.22 -14.47
C ARG A 42 -3.26 0.29 -14.73
N LEU A 43 -4.35 0.79 -15.32
CA LEU A 43 -5.44 -0.05 -15.77
C LEU A 43 -4.97 -0.98 -16.90
N SER A 44 -5.35 -2.24 -16.82
CA SER A 44 -5.23 -3.19 -17.92
C SER A 44 -6.13 -2.79 -19.10
N PRO A 45 -5.96 -3.37 -20.29
CA PRO A 45 -6.89 -3.16 -21.41
C PRO A 45 -8.35 -3.46 -21.04
N ALA A 46 -8.59 -4.54 -20.27
CA ALA A 46 -9.92 -4.89 -19.77
C ALA A 46 -10.43 -3.90 -18.72
N GLY A 47 -9.55 -3.33 -17.88
CA GLY A 47 -9.92 -2.26 -16.96
C GLY A 47 -10.30 -0.96 -17.68
N LYS A 48 -9.56 -0.60 -18.73
CA LYS A 48 -9.83 0.61 -19.52
C LYS A 48 -11.17 0.53 -20.24
N SER A 49 -11.52 -0.62 -20.81
CA SER A 49 -12.82 -0.79 -21.50
C SER A 49 -14.03 -0.62 -20.57
N VAL A 50 -13.87 -0.80 -19.25
CA VAL A 50 -14.93 -0.57 -18.26
C VAL A 50 -15.14 0.91 -17.95
N VAL A 51 -14.08 1.72 -18.02
CA VAL A 51 -14.13 3.14 -17.63
C VAL A 51 -14.22 4.09 -18.82
N ASP A 52 -13.78 3.67 -20.00
CA ASP A 52 -13.88 4.41 -21.26
C ASP A 52 -15.27 4.19 -21.89
N ASP A 53 -16.33 4.34 -21.09
CA ASP A 53 -17.72 4.14 -21.52
C ASP A 53 -18.35 5.37 -22.19
N GLY A 54 -17.56 6.45 -22.35
CA GLY A 54 -17.97 7.72 -22.95
C GLY A 54 -18.93 8.56 -22.07
N LYS A 55 -19.24 8.13 -20.84
CA LYS A 55 -20.24 8.80 -19.99
C LYS A 55 -19.63 9.75 -18.96
N THR A 56 -18.31 9.77 -18.80
CA THR A 56 -17.64 10.63 -17.83
C THR A 56 -17.55 12.07 -18.37
N PRO A 57 -18.26 13.05 -17.77
CA PRO A 57 -18.20 14.44 -18.23
C PRO A 57 -16.79 15.00 -18.07
N GLY A 58 -16.21 15.56 -19.14
CA GLY A 58 -14.82 16.03 -19.14
C GLY A 58 -13.78 14.94 -19.41
N GLY A 59 -14.20 13.70 -19.71
CA GLY A 59 -13.35 12.65 -20.29
C GLY A 59 -12.40 11.94 -19.31
N PHE A 60 -12.41 12.31 -18.02
CA PHE A 60 -11.53 11.71 -17.02
C PHE A 60 -12.23 11.53 -15.67
N GLY A 61 -12.18 10.32 -15.12
CA GLY A 61 -12.83 9.90 -13.87
C GLY A 61 -11.93 10.07 -12.64
N SER A 62 -12.45 9.68 -11.49
CA SER A 62 -11.73 9.79 -10.22
C SER A 62 -10.76 8.62 -9.98
N ALA A 63 -9.70 8.87 -9.21
CA ALA A 63 -8.77 7.82 -8.77
C ALA A 63 -9.50 6.68 -8.03
N SER A 64 -10.56 6.98 -7.27
CA SER A 64 -11.33 5.98 -6.53
C SER A 64 -12.07 5.02 -7.46
N GLU A 65 -12.65 5.51 -8.55
CA GLU A 65 -13.31 4.66 -9.55
C GLU A 65 -12.30 3.75 -10.23
N TYR A 66 -11.15 4.28 -10.63
CA TYR A 66 -10.08 3.48 -11.23
C TYR A 66 -9.53 2.43 -10.28
N MET A 67 -9.31 2.75 -9.01
CA MET A 67 -8.87 1.77 -8.01
C MET A 67 -9.89 0.64 -7.80
N LYS A 68 -11.20 0.92 -7.87
CA LYS A 68 -12.23 -0.13 -7.81
C LYS A 68 -12.12 -1.07 -9.00
N VAL A 69 -11.88 -0.54 -10.20
CA VAL A 69 -11.68 -1.36 -11.40
C VAL A 69 -10.39 -2.17 -11.30
N ILE A 70 -9.30 -1.59 -10.83
CA ILE A 70 -8.06 -2.31 -10.55
C ILE A 70 -8.32 -3.47 -9.59
N SER A 71 -8.97 -3.21 -8.45
CA SER A 71 -9.26 -4.22 -7.42
C SER A 71 -10.15 -5.37 -7.92
N ASN A 72 -11.12 -5.06 -8.77
CA ASN A 72 -12.12 -6.04 -9.22
C ASN A 72 -11.71 -6.80 -10.49
N ILE A 73 -10.86 -6.21 -11.33
CA ILE A 73 -10.53 -6.71 -12.67
C ILE A 73 -9.02 -6.86 -12.81
N CYS A 74 -8.30 -5.72 -12.88
CA CYS A 74 -6.89 -5.74 -13.27
C CYS A 74 -6.05 -6.61 -12.33
N SER A 75 -6.27 -6.54 -11.02
CA SER A 75 -5.45 -7.28 -10.03
C SER A 75 -5.60 -8.80 -10.08
N LYS A 76 -6.58 -9.31 -10.82
CA LYS A 76 -6.82 -10.75 -11.02
C LYS A 76 -6.13 -11.27 -12.29
N GLU A 77 -5.63 -10.37 -13.13
CA GLU A 77 -4.92 -10.74 -14.35
C GLU A 77 -3.51 -11.23 -14.01
N PRO A 78 -3.03 -12.31 -14.67
CA PRO A 78 -1.76 -12.95 -14.32
C PRO A 78 -0.54 -12.04 -14.57
N ASP A 79 -0.68 -11.03 -15.44
CA ASP A 79 0.34 -10.06 -15.78
C ASP A 79 0.20 -8.74 -14.98
N TYR A 80 -0.74 -8.66 -14.04
CA TYR A 80 -0.90 -7.45 -13.23
C TYR A 80 0.36 -7.15 -12.43
N LEU A 81 1.00 -8.14 -11.81
CA LEU A 81 2.18 -7.91 -10.99
C LEU A 81 3.36 -8.76 -11.46
N LEU A 82 3.89 -8.42 -12.64
CA LEU A 82 5.00 -9.16 -13.22
C LEU A 82 6.27 -9.11 -12.35
N PRO A 83 7.09 -10.18 -12.33
CA PRO A 83 8.31 -10.25 -11.53
C PRO A 83 9.35 -9.18 -11.89
N GLY A 84 9.34 -8.71 -13.15
CA GLY A 84 10.20 -7.62 -13.61
C GLY A 84 9.88 -6.26 -12.97
N THR A 85 8.67 -6.08 -12.43
CA THR A 85 8.19 -4.80 -11.88
C THR A 85 9.09 -4.28 -10.74
N PRO A 86 9.61 -3.04 -10.79
CA PRO A 86 10.37 -2.45 -9.68
C PRO A 86 9.60 -2.55 -8.35
N ILE A 87 10.29 -2.80 -7.23
CA ILE A 87 9.63 -3.06 -5.94
C ILE A 87 8.70 -1.89 -5.55
N THR A 88 9.12 -0.64 -5.71
CA THR A 88 8.27 0.54 -5.43
C THR A 88 6.99 0.57 -6.27
N GLU A 89 7.07 0.31 -7.58
CA GLU A 89 5.90 0.21 -8.47
C GLU A 89 5.03 -1.00 -8.09
N ALA A 90 5.64 -2.11 -7.66
CA ALA A 90 4.90 -3.28 -7.24
C ALA A 90 4.09 -3.01 -5.96
N VAL A 91 4.69 -2.33 -4.98
CA VAL A 91 3.98 -1.89 -3.76
C VAL A 91 2.90 -0.87 -4.11
N PHE A 92 3.17 0.07 -5.01
CA PHE A 92 2.17 1.03 -5.51
C PHE A 92 0.95 0.29 -6.08
N LYS A 93 1.16 -0.65 -7.00
CA LYS A 93 0.11 -1.47 -7.62
C LYS A 93 -0.64 -2.33 -6.61
N LEU A 94 0.04 -2.87 -5.60
CA LEU A 94 -0.59 -3.63 -4.52
C LEU A 94 -1.53 -2.74 -3.69
N LEU A 95 -1.08 -1.54 -3.32
CA LEU A 95 -1.89 -0.54 -2.61
C LEU A 95 -3.11 -0.12 -3.46
N LEU A 96 -2.94 0.10 -4.78
CA LEU A 96 -4.06 0.41 -5.67
C LEU A 96 -5.08 -0.73 -5.75
N ALA A 97 -4.62 -1.98 -5.84
CA ALA A 97 -5.49 -3.16 -5.82
C ALA A 97 -6.24 -3.32 -4.49
N ASN A 98 -5.66 -2.82 -3.39
CA ASN A 98 -6.32 -2.70 -2.09
C ASN A 98 -7.07 -1.37 -1.89
N THR A 99 -7.40 -0.65 -2.96
CA THR A 99 -8.12 0.63 -2.93
C THR A 99 -7.47 1.72 -2.07
N ASN A 100 -6.14 1.70 -2.01
CA ASN A 100 -5.30 2.53 -1.16
C ASN A 100 -5.65 2.46 0.33
N ARG A 101 -6.21 1.33 0.80
CA ARG A 101 -6.29 1.05 2.24
C ARG A 101 -4.88 0.77 2.76
N ALA A 102 -4.57 1.34 3.91
CA ALA A 102 -3.23 1.22 4.48
C ALA A 102 -2.89 -0.24 4.80
N MET A 103 -1.73 -0.71 4.34
CA MET A 103 -1.27 -2.08 4.50
C MET A 103 -0.08 -2.15 5.45
N THR A 104 0.01 -3.20 6.27
CA THR A 104 1.21 -3.48 7.07
C THR A 104 2.38 -3.93 6.19
N LEU A 105 3.58 -4.01 6.77
CA LEU A 105 4.74 -4.51 6.04
C LEU A 105 4.56 -5.99 5.68
N GLU A 106 4.04 -6.78 6.60
CA GLU A 106 3.72 -8.20 6.41
C GLU A 106 2.71 -8.39 5.26
N GLU A 107 1.64 -7.60 5.22
CA GLU A 107 0.63 -7.65 4.16
C GLU A 107 1.25 -7.33 2.78
N ILE A 108 2.17 -6.36 2.73
CA ILE A 108 2.88 -6.00 1.50
C ILE A 108 3.80 -7.14 1.05
N GLN A 109 4.65 -7.64 1.95
CA GLN A 109 5.60 -8.72 1.65
C GLN A 109 4.88 -10.00 1.21
N SER A 110 3.81 -10.37 1.90
CA SER A 110 2.98 -11.54 1.58
C SER A 110 2.32 -11.39 0.20
N GLY A 111 1.77 -10.21 -0.10
CA GLY A 111 1.19 -9.91 -1.41
C GLY A 111 2.19 -10.03 -2.56
N LEU A 112 3.40 -9.47 -2.40
CA LEU A 112 4.47 -9.56 -3.40
C LEU A 112 4.99 -11.00 -3.56
N THR A 113 5.17 -11.72 -2.45
CA THR A 113 5.65 -13.11 -2.46
C THR A 113 4.63 -14.03 -3.15
N THR A 114 3.34 -13.84 -2.86
CA THR A 114 2.26 -14.61 -3.50
C THR A 114 2.21 -14.36 -5.00
N ALA A 115 2.28 -13.09 -5.41
CA ALA A 115 2.26 -12.72 -6.83
C ALA A 115 3.46 -13.26 -7.62
N TRP A 116 4.59 -13.47 -6.96
CA TRP A 116 5.83 -13.96 -7.57
C TRP A 116 6.15 -15.41 -7.16
N ALA A 117 5.20 -16.17 -6.65
CA ALA A 117 5.46 -17.51 -6.13
C ALA A 117 6.01 -18.50 -7.17
N SER A 118 5.72 -18.29 -8.46
CA SER A 118 6.14 -19.16 -9.57
C SER A 118 7.47 -18.79 -10.21
N VAL A 119 8.16 -17.77 -9.69
CA VAL A 119 9.38 -17.25 -10.32
C VAL A 119 10.61 -17.97 -9.81
N ILE A 120 11.55 -18.22 -10.71
CA ILE A 120 12.82 -18.90 -10.38
C ILE A 120 13.78 -18.03 -9.55
N TYR A 121 13.66 -16.70 -9.63
CA TYR A 121 14.47 -15.74 -8.88
C TYR A 121 13.59 -14.70 -8.21
N LEU A 122 13.32 -14.87 -6.91
CA LEU A 122 12.60 -13.88 -6.14
C LEU A 122 13.53 -12.72 -5.79
N LYS A 123 13.03 -11.49 -5.94
CA LYS A 123 13.72 -10.30 -5.45
C LYS A 123 13.91 -10.40 -3.94
N ASN A 124 14.92 -9.72 -3.41
CA ASN A 124 15.05 -9.62 -1.96
C ASN A 124 13.89 -8.79 -1.40
N LEU A 125 12.94 -9.47 -0.76
CA LEU A 125 11.75 -8.91 -0.12
C LEU A 125 11.87 -8.91 1.42
N SER A 126 13.10 -8.89 1.96
CA SER A 126 13.28 -8.81 3.41
C SER A 126 12.66 -7.53 3.97
N ASP A 127 12.20 -7.62 5.20
CA ASP A 127 11.56 -6.50 5.92
C ASP A 127 12.47 -5.27 5.95
N GLU A 128 13.77 -5.45 6.13
CA GLU A 128 14.76 -4.38 6.11
C GLU A 128 14.80 -3.64 4.75
N VAL A 129 14.76 -4.37 3.64
CA VAL A 129 14.76 -3.79 2.29
C VAL A 129 13.47 -3.01 2.07
N LEU A 130 12.31 -3.64 2.35
CA LEU A 130 11.01 -2.99 2.18
C LEU A 130 10.87 -1.76 3.08
N LEU A 131 11.24 -1.85 4.36
CA LEU A 131 11.22 -0.72 5.30
C LEU A 131 12.07 0.44 4.81
N ARG A 132 13.30 0.16 4.37
CA ARG A 132 14.20 1.20 3.86
C ARG A 132 13.59 1.89 2.63
N MET A 133 13.03 1.12 1.69
CA MET A 133 12.42 1.68 0.48
C MET A 133 11.16 2.50 0.78
N LEU A 134 10.34 2.07 1.74
CA LEU A 134 9.06 2.74 2.07
C LEU A 134 9.21 3.91 3.05
N ASN A 135 10.30 3.96 3.82
CA ASN A 135 10.60 5.09 4.71
C ASN A 135 11.38 6.22 4.01
N GLN A 136 11.90 5.96 2.81
CA GLN A 136 12.52 6.98 1.96
C GLN A 136 11.46 7.66 1.09
N GLU A 137 11.76 8.89 0.67
CA GLU A 137 10.98 9.55 -0.39
C GLU A 137 11.01 8.68 -1.64
N ASN A 138 9.83 8.44 -2.20
CA ASN A 138 9.67 7.63 -3.40
C ASN A 138 8.71 8.34 -4.36
N GLU A 139 8.88 8.05 -5.65
CA GLU A 139 8.12 8.68 -6.73
C GLU A 139 6.60 8.44 -6.68
N TYR A 140 6.13 7.50 -5.84
CA TYR A 140 4.72 7.18 -5.67
C TYR A 140 4.10 7.80 -4.43
N PHE A 141 4.85 8.59 -3.66
CA PHE A 141 4.41 9.21 -2.41
C PHE A 141 3.80 8.19 -1.43
N ILE A 142 4.34 6.97 -1.42
CA ILE A 142 4.00 5.95 -0.43
C ILE A 142 4.63 6.37 0.89
N LYS A 143 3.83 6.42 1.95
CA LYS A 143 4.26 6.85 3.27
C LYS A 143 3.56 6.07 4.36
N ARG A 144 4.07 6.20 5.59
CA ARG A 144 3.38 5.70 6.78
C ARG A 144 2.01 6.37 6.94
N ALA A 145 0.99 5.55 7.14
CA ALA A 145 -0.38 5.99 7.42
C ALA A 145 -0.47 6.52 8.86
N ILE A 146 -1.03 7.72 9.02
CA ILE A 146 -1.31 8.27 10.35
C ILE A 146 -2.64 7.70 10.83
N ILE A 147 -2.57 6.61 11.61
CA ILE A 147 -3.76 6.02 12.23
C ILE A 147 -4.09 6.86 13.46
N ARG A 148 -4.99 7.83 13.31
CA ARG A 148 -5.50 8.59 14.46
C ARG A 148 -6.41 7.67 15.27
N ARG A 149 -5.98 7.26 16.47
CA ARG A 149 -6.86 6.59 17.44
C ARG A 149 -8.10 7.48 17.66
N ARG A 150 -9.28 6.98 17.30
CA ARG A 150 -10.55 7.58 17.72
C ARG A 150 -10.56 7.51 19.25
N ARG A 151 -10.43 8.64 19.95
CA ARG A 151 -10.75 8.69 21.38
C ARG A 151 -12.19 8.21 21.50
N ARG A 152 -12.42 7.07 22.16
CA ARG A 152 -13.77 6.67 22.57
C ARG A 152 -14.26 7.79 23.46
N GLY A 153 -15.28 8.53 23.02
CA GLY A 153 -15.95 9.49 23.88
C GLY A 153 -16.57 8.72 25.02
N THR A 154 -16.06 8.92 26.23
CA THR A 154 -16.73 8.51 27.46
C THR A 154 -17.99 9.38 27.55
N GLN A 155 -19.14 8.82 27.21
CA GLN A 155 -20.42 9.42 27.59
C GLN A 155 -20.55 9.25 29.10
N GLN A 156 -20.64 10.38 29.82
CA GLN A 156 -21.19 10.46 31.17
C GLN A 156 -22.67 10.81 31.06
#